data_AF-A0A7U9R7P2-F1
#
_entry.id   AF-A0A7U9R7P2-F1
#
_cell.length_a   1.000
_cell.length_b   1.000
_cell.length_c   1.000
_cell.angle_alpha   90.00
_cell.angle_beta   90.00
_cell.angle_gamma   90.00
#
_symmetry.space_group_name_H-M   'P 1'
#
loop_
_entity.id
_entity.type
_entity.pdbx_description
1 polymer ?
#
loop_
_entity_poly.entity_id
_entity_poly.type
_entity_poly.pdbx_seq_one_letter_code
_entity_poly.pdbx_strand_id
1 'polypeptide(L)' 'MFDEAFNNMDDERIGGVLEFLRRLPLQILIAAPPDKIQYISSFVEETLLIMTDEKVSFAERYYNGTV' A
#
# COMPACT_ATOMS: atom_id res chain seq x y z
N MET A 1 5.68 -10.37 3.06
CA MET A 1 4.36 -9.79 3.36
C MET A 1 4.53 -8.92 4.58
N PHE A 2 4.10 -7.66 4.52
CA PHE A 2 4.13 -6.72 5.64
C PHE A 2 2.70 -6.43 6.06
N ASP A 3 2.41 -6.59 7.35
CA ASP A 3 1.12 -6.27 7.96
C ASP A 3 1.25 -5.03 8.84
N GLU A 4 0.19 -4.21 8.89
CA GLU A 4 0.20 -2.86 9.48
C GLU A 4 1.44 -2.03 9.09
N ALA A 5 1.83 -2.13 7.82
CA ALA A 5 3.07 -1.53 7.36
C ALA A 5 3.04 0.00 7.53
N PHE A 6 4.20 0.58 7.86
CA PHE A 6 4.41 2.02 7.98
C PHE A 6 3.64 2.72 9.11
N ASN A 7 3.08 1.94 10.05
CA ASN A 7 2.55 2.49 11.29
C ASN A 7 3.69 3.18 12.07
N ASN A 8 3.45 4.41 12.57
CA ASN A 8 4.45 5.26 13.24
C ASN A 8 5.69 5.67 12.40
N MET A 9 5.61 5.65 11.07
CA MET A 9 6.62 6.21 10.17
C MET A 9 6.15 7.52 9.53
N ASP A 10 7.07 8.47 9.35
CA ASP A 10 6.86 9.68 8.57
C ASP A 10 7.02 9.41 7.06
N ASP A 11 6.55 10.34 6.23
CA ASP A 11 6.48 10.18 4.78
C ASP A 11 7.86 9.95 4.15
N GLU A 12 8.91 10.59 4.67
CA GLU A 12 10.29 10.47 4.17
C GLU A 12 10.83 9.06 4.41
N ARG A 13 10.61 8.50 5.60
CA ARG A 13 11.02 7.12 5.93
C ARG A 13 10.23 6.09 5.13
N ILE A 14 8.93 6.31 4.92
CA ILE A 14 8.10 5.44 4.09
C ILE A 14 8.64 5.38 2.66
N GLY A 15 8.91 6.54 2.05
CA GLY A 15 9.48 6.63 0.71
C GLY A 15 10.83 5.91 0.59
N GLY A 16 11.73 6.12 1.56
CA GLY A 16 13.05 5.46 1.57
C GLY A 16 12.97 3.93 1.64
N VAL A 17 12.06 3.38 2.46
CA VAL A 17 11.83 1.94 2.55
C VAL A 17 11.24 1.40 1.25
N LEU A 18 10.25 2.08 0.67
CA LEU A 18 9.61 1.66 -0.59
C LEU A 18 10.60 1.66 -1.77
N GLU A 19 11.46 2.68 -1.87
CA GLU A 19 12.54 2.75 -2.86
C GLU A 19 13.52 1.58 -2.74
N PHE A 20 13.91 1.24 -1.50
CA PHE A 20 14.78 0.10 -1.25
C PHE A 20 14.10 -1.21 -1.66
N LEU A 21 12.85 -1.42 -1.23
CA LEU A 21 12.06 -2.60 -1.52
C LEU A 21 11.85 -2.82 -3.03
N ARG A 22 11.63 -1.75 -3.79
CA ARG A 22 11.46 -1.78 -5.26
C ARG A 22 12.69 -2.27 -6.02
N ARG A 23 13.89 -2.13 -5.45
CA ARG A 23 15.15 -2.58 -6.07
C ARG A 23 15.43 -4.06 -5.87
N LEU A 24 14.71 -4.71 -4.96
CA LEU A 24 14.85 -6.14 -4.71
C LEU A 24 14.06 -6.93 -5.76
N PRO A 25 14.59 -8.05 -6.28
CA PRO A 25 13.87 -8.93 -7.21
C PRO A 25 12.86 -9.81 -6.44
N LEU A 26 11.99 -9.19 -5.65
CA LEU A 26 11.02 -9.85 -4.78
C LEU A 26 9.62 -9.33 -5.06
N GLN A 27 8.65 -10.23 -5.04
CA GLN A 27 7.25 -9.83 -5.00
C GLN A 27 6.87 -9.44 -3.57
N ILE A 28 6.32 -8.23 -3.41
CA ILE A 28 6.01 -7.65 -2.10
C ILE A 28 4.49 -7.43 -1.99
N LEU A 29 3.96 -7.84 -0.84
CA LEU A 29 2.58 -7.59 -0.44
C LEU A 29 2.59 -6.73 0.83
N ILE A 30 1.90 -5.60 0.79
CA ILE A 30 1.81 -4.61 1.86
C ILE A 30 0.34 -4.47 2.24
N ALA A 31 0.01 -4.76 3.50
CA ALA A 31 -1.25 -4.38 4.10
C ALA A 31 -1.02 -3.12 4.93
N ALA A 32 -1.75 -2.05 4.60
CA ALA A 32 -1.67 -0.77 5.27
C ALA A 32 -3.08 -0.16 5.41
N PRO A 33 -3.30 0.67 6.45
CA PRO A 33 -4.53 1.43 6.62
C PRO A 33 -4.84 2.37 5.42
N PRO A 34 -6.12 2.70 5.15
CA PRO A 34 -6.51 3.50 3.98
C PRO A 34 -5.87 4.90 3.90
N ASP A 35 -5.60 5.55 5.03
CA ASP A 35 -4.95 6.87 5.09
C ASP A 35 -3.51 6.85 4.58
N LYS A 36 -2.88 5.66 4.56
CA LYS A 36 -1.51 5.47 4.07
C LYS A 36 -1.42 5.24 2.57
N ILE A 37 -2.53 4.98 1.90
CA ILE A 37 -2.58 4.70 0.45
C ILE A 37 -1.97 5.86 -0.35
N GLN A 38 -2.21 7.11 0.05
CA GLN A 38 -1.68 8.29 -0.66
C GLN A 38 -0.14 8.34 -0.70
N TYR A 39 0.52 7.75 0.31
CA TYR A 39 1.99 7.73 0.40
C TYR A 39 2.60 6.51 -0.28
N ILE A 40 1.86 5.39 -0.34
CA ILE A 40 2.36 4.10 -0.84
C ILE A 40 2.02 3.88 -2.32
N SER A 41 0.82 4.28 -2.75
CA SER A 41 0.23 3.94 -4.06
C SER A 41 1.12 4.30 -5.25
N SER A 42 1.86 5.41 -5.18
CA SER A 42 2.76 5.85 -6.26
C SER A 42 4.01 4.97 -6.42
N PHE A 43 4.36 4.16 -5.41
CA PHE A 43 5.56 3.32 -5.40
C PHE A 43 5.28 1.85 -5.74
N VAL A 44 4.01 1.43 -5.69
CA VAL A 44 3.56 0.07 -5.97
C VAL A 44 2.90 0.00 -7.34
N GLU A 45 2.91 -1.19 -7.93
CA GLU A 45 2.30 -1.41 -9.26
C GLU A 45 0.78 -1.54 -9.19
N GLU A 46 0.27 -2.11 -8.10
CA GLU A 46 -1.14 -2.40 -7.91
C GLU A 46 -1.55 -2.08 -6.47
N THR A 47 -2.70 -1.44 -6.32
CA THR A 47 -3.32 -1.17 -5.01
C THR A 47 -4.71 -1.78 -4.98
N LEU A 48 -4.99 -2.61 -3.98
CA LEU A 48 -6.31 -3.20 -3.75
C LEU A 48 -6.92 -2.56 -2.50
N LEU A 49 -8.08 -1.96 -2.65
CA LEU A 49 -8.89 -1.46 -1.54
C LEU A 49 -9.76 -2.59 -1.02
N ILE A 50 -9.62 -2.88 0.27
CA ILE A 50 -10.46 -3.87 0.96
C ILE A 50 -11.61 -3.14 1.64
N MET A 51 -12.83 -3.52 1.30
CA MET A 51 -14.06 -2.99 1.90
C MET A 51 -14.83 -4.13 2.54
N THR A 52 -15.59 -3.80 3.59
CA THR A 52 -16.47 -4.75 4.26
C THR A 52 -17.86 -4.15 4.31
N ASP A 53 -18.81 -4.86 3.70
CA ASP A 53 -20.23 -4.56 3.79
C ASP A 53 -20.92 -5.67 4.58
N GLU A 54 -21.53 -5.28 5.71
CA GLU A 54 -22.10 -6.17 6.74
C GLU A 54 -21.17 -7.31 7.19
N LYS A 55 -21.20 -8.44 6.48
CA LYS A 55 -20.46 -9.67 6.77
C LYS A 55 -19.64 -10.16 5.58
N VAL A 56 -19.55 -9.39 4.52
CA VAL A 56 -18.84 -9.74 3.29
C VAL A 56 -17.73 -8.73 3.07
N SER A 57 -16.50 -9.23 2.97
CA SER A 57 -15.36 -8.42 2.54
C SER A 57 -15.10 -8.65 1.06
N PHE A 58 -14.84 -7.56 0.34
CA PHE A 58 -14.53 -7.59 -1.08
C PHE A 58 -13.35 -6.65 -1.37
N ALA A 59 -12.64 -6.97 -2.45
CA ALA A 59 -11.46 -6.23 -2.88
C ALA A 59 -11.76 -5.55 -4.23
N GLU A 60 -11.47 -4.26 -4.32
CA GLU A 60 -11.55 -3.51 -5.56
C GLU A 60 -10.20 -2.90 -5.91
N ARG A 61 -9.91 -2.75 -7.19
CA ARG A 61 -8.68 -2.09 -7.63
C ARG A 61 -8.82 -0.59 -7.43
N TYR A 62 -7.87 -0.02 -6.71
CA TYR A 62 -7.81 1.42 -6.47
C TYR A 62 -6.91 2.11 -7.50
N TYR A 63 -7.43 3.18 -8.10
CA TYR A 63 -6.69 4.01 -9.05
C TYR A 63 -6.47 5.39 -8.45
N ASN A 64 -5.23 5.71 -8.11
CA ASN A 64 -4.87 7.02 -7.57
C ASN A 64 -4.71 8.07 -8.68
N GLY A 65 -5.78 8.34 -9.43
CA GLY A 65 -5.99 9.53 -10.30
C GLY A 65 -4.91 9.95 -11.31
N THR A 66 -3.78 9.25 -11.38
CA THR A 66 -2.59 9.63 -12.15
C THR A 66 -2.63 8.79 -13.41
N VAL A 67 -3.21 9.38 -14.45
CA VAL A 67 -3.27 8.83 -15.82
C VAL A 67 -1.99 9.22 -16.56
#